data_AF-A0A942LU09-F1
#
_entry.id   AF-A0A942LU09-F1
#
_cell.length_a   1.000
_cell.length_b   1.000
_cell.length_c   1.000
_cell.angle_alpha   90.00
_cell.angle_beta   90.00
_cell.angle_gamma   90.00
#
_symmetry.space_group_name_H-M   'P 1'
#
loop_
_entity.id
_entity.type
_entity.pdbx_description
1 polymer ?
#
loop_
_entity_poly.entity_id
_entity_poly.type
_entity_poly.pdbx_seq_one_letter_code
_entity_poly.pdbx_strand_id
1 'polypeptide(L)'
;MKYIAIIFILRFVIVLTSLSSYGSNLPYGFIHGYLINNKNDTVYGFVLNQREYHNHYQCRFKHSLEDEVLNYSPLDIKGYGFGDISYRSASVQISDVLKNSDSDINYDHNPAAIQPLFLKVLLNGKISLLSYKDNLFVHKSGHEAYLLLRNDNKIVLGDDSGNLEKAKTN
;
A
#
# COMPACT_ATOMS: atom_id res chain seq x y z
N MET A 1 -10.53 51.45 20.81
CA MET A 1 -9.48 50.99 19.88
C MET A 1 -8.99 49.56 20.17
N LYS A 2 -8.67 49.17 21.41
CA LYS A 2 -8.18 47.80 21.74
C LYS A 2 -9.09 46.65 21.26
N TYR A 3 -10.41 46.82 21.38
CA TYR A 3 -11.39 45.79 20.95
C TYR A 3 -11.48 45.59 19.43
N ILE A 4 -11.16 46.62 18.63
CA ILE A 4 -11.19 46.53 17.16
C ILE A 4 -10.04 45.65 16.67
N ALA A 5 -8.84 45.80 17.24
CA ALA A 5 -7.68 44.98 16.91
C ALA A 5 -7.91 43.49 17.22
N ILE A 6 -8.56 43.19 18.35
CA ILE A 6 -8.88 41.81 18.76
C ILE A 6 -9.85 41.15 17.77
N ILE A 7 -10.87 41.87 17.28
CA ILE A 7 -11.84 41.35 16.30
C ILE A 7 -11.16 41.04 14.96
N PHE A 8 -10.21 41.87 14.52
CA PHE A 8 -9.43 41.62 13.31
C PHE A 8 -8.55 40.37 13.43
N ILE A 9 -7.88 40.17 14.56
CA ILE A 9 -7.06 38.98 14.81
C ILE A 9 -7.93 37.72 14.83
N LEU A 10 -9.10 37.76 15.50
CA LEU A 10 -10.05 36.64 15.54
C LEU A 10 -10.57 36.26 14.15
N ARG A 11 -10.91 37.24 13.31
CA ARG A 11 -11.33 36.98 11.93
C ARG A 11 -10.20 36.38 11.08
N PHE A 12 -8.97 36.85 11.27
CA PHE A 12 -7.81 36.32 10.56
C PHE A 12 -7.53 34.85 10.94
N VAL A 13 -7.65 34.50 12.23
CA VAL A 13 -7.47 33.12 12.70
C VAL A 13 -8.53 32.18 12.14
N ILE A 14 -9.81 32.61 12.09
CA ILE A 14 -10.90 31.80 11.52
C ILE A 14 -10.70 31.54 10.02
N VAL A 15 -10.22 32.55 9.26
CA VAL A 15 -9.89 32.36 7.85
C VAL A 15 -8.73 31.38 7.69
N LEU A 16 -7.68 31.49 8.52
CA LEU A 16 -6.51 30.63 8.45
C LEU A 16 -6.82 29.15 8.73
N THR A 17 -7.78 28.87 9.63
CA THR A 17 -8.23 27.49 9.92
C THR A 17 -9.14 26.88 8.86
N SER A 18 -9.68 27.70 7.94
CA SER A 18 -10.59 27.22 6.89
C SER A 18 -9.83 26.65 5.68
N LEU A 19 -8.55 27.03 5.51
CA LEU A 19 -7.72 26.60 4.38
C LEU A 19 -7.08 25.21 4.57
N SER A 20 -7.11 24.64 5.78
CA SER A 20 -6.42 23.39 6.11
C SER A 20 -7.27 22.12 5.93
N SER A 21 -8.48 22.20 5.36
CA SER A 21 -9.41 21.07 5.22
C SER A 21 -9.60 20.58 3.79
N TYR A 22 -8.55 20.60 2.96
CA TYR A 22 -8.58 19.86 1.70
C TYR A 22 -8.21 18.40 1.96
N GLY A 23 -9.22 17.60 2.31
CA GLY A 23 -9.10 16.14 2.25
C GLY A 23 -8.78 15.75 0.80
N SER A 24 -7.63 15.12 0.58
CA SER A 24 -7.14 14.67 -0.72
C SER A 24 -7.96 13.50 -1.23
N ASN A 25 -9.16 13.78 -1.76
CA ASN A 25 -9.89 12.84 -2.58
C ASN A 25 -9.15 12.73 -3.92
N LEU A 26 -8.28 11.74 -4.06
CA LEU A 26 -7.63 11.47 -5.33
C LEU A 26 -8.70 11.14 -6.39
N PRO A 27 -8.66 11.77 -7.57
CA PRO A 27 -9.65 11.52 -8.60
C PRO A 27 -9.55 10.07 -9.08
N TYR A 28 -10.71 9.45 -9.32
CA TYR A 28 -10.79 8.15 -9.98
C TYR A 28 -10.34 8.29 -11.45
N GLY A 29 -9.68 7.25 -11.97
CA GLY A 29 -9.18 7.23 -13.35
C GLY A 29 -7.66 7.32 -13.43
N PHE A 30 -7.14 7.63 -14.62
CA PHE A 30 -5.71 7.75 -14.84
C PHE A 30 -5.18 9.05 -14.24
N ILE A 31 -4.24 8.94 -13.30
CA ILE A 31 -3.64 10.08 -12.59
C ILE A 31 -2.12 10.00 -12.66
N HIS A 32 -1.45 11.14 -12.51
CA HIS A 32 0.01 11.18 -12.50
C HIS A 32 0.59 10.24 -11.45
N GLY A 33 1.53 9.41 -11.90
CA GLY A 33 2.18 8.41 -11.08
C GLY A 33 3.45 7.89 -11.72
N TYR A 34 3.92 6.76 -11.22
CA TYR A 34 5.14 6.12 -11.68
C TYR A 34 5.08 4.61 -11.47
N LEU A 35 5.93 3.89 -12.19
CA LEU A 35 6.28 2.51 -11.90
C LEU A 35 7.79 2.38 -11.68
N ILE A 36 8.19 1.35 -10.95
CA ILE A 36 9.58 0.96 -10.74
C ILE A 36 9.78 -0.36 -11.49
N ASN A 37 10.59 -0.35 -12.55
CA ASN A 37 10.84 -1.55 -13.33
C ASN A 37 11.80 -2.51 -12.60
N ASN A 38 12.03 -3.70 -13.16
CA ASN A 38 12.95 -4.68 -12.57
C ASN A 38 14.43 -4.24 -12.54
N LYS A 39 14.80 -3.25 -13.36
CA LYS A 39 16.12 -2.60 -13.37
C LYS A 39 16.29 -1.50 -12.30
N ASN A 40 15.25 -1.26 -11.49
CA ASN A 40 15.16 -0.14 -10.54
C ASN A 40 15.05 1.26 -11.18
N ASP A 41 14.73 1.34 -12.47
CA ASP A 41 14.42 2.64 -13.08
C ASP A 41 12.99 3.04 -12.72
N THR A 42 12.81 4.33 -12.46
CA THR A 42 11.50 4.93 -12.27
C THR A 42 11.00 5.45 -13.61
N VAL A 43 9.84 4.97 -14.05
CA VAL A 43 9.17 5.42 -15.27
C VAL A 43 7.93 6.21 -14.88
N TYR A 44 7.90 7.49 -15.25
CA TYR A 44 6.78 8.38 -14.97
C TYR A 44 5.70 8.28 -16.05
N GLY A 45 4.44 8.45 -15.64
CA GLY A 45 3.29 8.42 -16.53
C GLY A 45 1.99 8.56 -15.75
N PHE A 46 0.99 7.78 -16.16
CA PHE A 46 -0.34 7.79 -15.57
C PHE A 46 -0.71 6.39 -15.07
N VAL A 47 -1.08 6.30 -13.79
CA VAL A 47 -1.54 5.06 -13.16
C VAL A 47 -3.06 5.14 -12.98
N LEU A 48 -3.76 4.05 -13.28
CA LEU A 48 -5.19 3.96 -13.01
C LEU A 48 -5.45 3.90 -11.50
N ASN A 49 -5.99 4.96 -10.95
CA ASN A 49 -6.55 4.99 -9.60
C ASN A 49 -8.00 4.50 -9.63
N GLN A 50 -8.19 3.27 -9.17
CA GLN A 50 -9.50 2.62 -9.02
C GLN A 50 -9.62 2.03 -7.61
N ARG A 51 -10.80 1.49 -7.26
CA ARG A 51 -11.03 0.87 -5.93
C ARG A 51 -9.94 -0.18 -5.65
N GLU A 52 -9.43 -0.14 -4.42
CA GLU A 52 -8.18 -0.79 -3.99
C GLU A 52 -8.09 -2.29 -4.32
N TYR A 53 -9.21 -3.02 -4.37
CA TYR A 53 -9.22 -4.47 -4.58
C TYR A 53 -8.40 -4.94 -5.80
N HIS A 54 -8.48 -4.23 -6.93
CA HIS A 54 -7.78 -4.64 -8.16
C HIS A 54 -6.31 -4.22 -8.20
N ASN A 55 -5.94 -3.19 -7.44
CA ASN A 55 -4.59 -2.61 -7.42
C ASN A 55 -3.55 -3.61 -6.88
N HIS A 56 -4.01 -4.61 -6.13
CA HIS A 56 -3.16 -5.66 -5.56
C HIS A 56 -2.69 -6.70 -6.58
N TYR A 57 -3.40 -6.85 -7.70
CA TYR A 57 -3.10 -7.89 -8.69
C TYR A 57 -2.52 -7.33 -9.99
N GLN A 58 -2.81 -6.05 -10.27
CA GLN A 58 -2.42 -5.44 -11.53
C GLN A 58 -2.23 -3.93 -11.38
N CYS A 59 -1.19 -3.41 -12.02
CA CYS A 59 -1.02 -1.98 -12.30
C CYS A 59 -1.42 -1.72 -13.74
N ARG A 60 -2.32 -0.75 -13.96
CA ARG A 60 -2.70 -0.28 -15.29
C ARG A 60 -2.06 1.09 -15.52
N PHE A 61 -1.18 1.17 -16.51
CA PHE A 61 -0.27 2.29 -16.72
C PHE A 61 -0.36 2.82 -18.15
N LYS A 62 -0.17 4.13 -18.33
CA LYS A 62 0.04 4.76 -19.62
C LYS A 62 1.23 5.72 -19.55
N HIS A 63 2.00 5.85 -20.62
CA HIS A 63 3.10 6.84 -20.68
C HIS A 63 2.55 8.26 -20.83
N SER A 64 1.56 8.44 -21.72
CA SER A 64 0.73 9.65 -21.88
C SER A 64 -0.77 9.31 -21.80
N LEU A 65 -1.67 10.29 -21.76
CA LEU A 65 -3.11 10.02 -21.68
C LEU A 65 -3.66 9.40 -22.97
N GLU A 66 -2.99 9.69 -24.09
CA GLU A 66 -3.31 9.28 -25.45
C GLU A 66 -2.84 7.85 -25.76
N ASP A 67 -1.84 7.36 -25.03
CA ASP A 67 -1.30 6.01 -25.23
C ASP A 67 -2.28 4.89 -24.82
N GLU A 68 -2.01 3.69 -25.34
CA GLU A 68 -2.69 2.48 -24.92
C GLU A 68 -2.37 2.11 -23.46
N VAL A 69 -3.28 1.37 -22.84
CA VAL A 69 -3.11 0.90 -21.46
C VAL A 69 -2.18 -0.30 -21.42
N LEU A 70 -1.07 -0.17 -20.70
CA LEU A 70 -0.17 -1.27 -20.36
C LEU A 70 -0.59 -1.89 -19.03
N ASN A 71 -0.53 -3.21 -18.96
CA ASN A 71 -0.97 -4.00 -17.83
C ASN A 71 0.24 -4.71 -17.23
N TYR A 72 0.57 -4.42 -15.98
CA TYR A 72 1.69 -5.02 -15.27
C TYR A 72 1.19 -5.84 -14.08
N SER A 73 1.66 -7.07 -13.97
CA SER A 73 1.54 -7.90 -12.77
C SER A 73 2.69 -7.61 -11.79
N PRO A 74 2.61 -8.08 -10.53
CA PRO A 74 3.72 -7.95 -9.59
C PRO A 74 5.00 -8.67 -10.01
N LEU A 75 4.94 -9.56 -11.01
CA LEU A 75 6.13 -10.21 -11.59
C LEU A 75 6.82 -9.32 -12.63
N ASP A 76 6.11 -8.38 -13.24
CA ASP A 76 6.62 -7.57 -14.35
C ASP A 76 7.38 -6.32 -13.85
N ILE A 77 7.02 -5.81 -12.67
CA ILE A 77 7.58 -4.58 -12.09
C ILE A 77 7.81 -4.75 -10.59
N LYS A 78 8.65 -3.90 -9.98
CA LYS A 78 8.94 -3.92 -8.53
C LYS A 78 7.90 -3.18 -7.69
N GLY A 79 7.12 -2.30 -8.31
CA GLY A 79 6.13 -1.50 -7.64
C GLY A 79 5.70 -0.31 -8.47
N TYR A 80 4.77 0.46 -7.95
CA TYR A 80 4.25 1.67 -8.59
C TYR A 80 3.63 2.59 -7.55
N GLY A 81 3.33 3.83 -7.92
CA GLY A 81 2.72 4.79 -7.00
C GLY A 81 2.10 5.99 -7.69
N PHE A 82 1.32 6.72 -6.94
CA PHE A 82 0.64 7.95 -7.34
C PHE A 82 0.26 8.75 -6.08
N GLY A 83 0.47 10.07 -6.12
CA GLY A 83 0.37 10.90 -4.91
C GLY A 83 1.21 10.34 -3.76
N ASP A 84 0.61 10.19 -2.59
CA ASP A 84 1.24 9.60 -1.39
C ASP A 84 1.09 8.08 -1.29
N ILE A 85 0.41 7.45 -2.27
CA ILE A 85 0.15 6.01 -2.27
C ILE A 85 1.23 5.33 -3.10
N SER A 86 1.82 4.27 -2.55
CA SER A 86 2.71 3.40 -3.29
C SER A 86 2.44 1.94 -2.97
N TYR A 87 2.75 1.10 -3.94
CA TYR A 87 2.61 -0.34 -3.89
C TYR A 87 3.95 -0.99 -4.23
N ARG A 88 4.26 -2.10 -3.56
CA ARG A 88 5.46 -2.91 -3.78
C ARG A 88 5.09 -4.32 -4.14
N SER A 89 5.75 -4.87 -5.15
CA SER A 89 5.64 -6.28 -5.49
C SER A 89 6.29 -7.15 -4.41
N ALA A 90 5.56 -8.12 -3.91
CA ALA A 90 6.05 -9.11 -2.97
C ALA A 90 5.33 -10.45 -3.17
N SER A 91 6.05 -11.55 -2.96
CA SER A 91 5.45 -12.86 -2.82
C SER A 91 4.94 -13.01 -1.39
N VAL A 92 3.66 -13.33 -1.22
CA VAL A 92 3.06 -13.60 0.07
C VAL A 92 2.54 -15.02 0.12
N GLN A 93 2.74 -15.69 1.25
CA GLN A 93 2.11 -16.96 1.53
C GLN A 93 0.67 -16.69 1.98
N ILE A 94 -0.30 -17.13 1.19
CA ILE A 94 -1.72 -17.02 1.54
C ILE A 94 -2.07 -18.29 2.30
N SER A 95 -1.72 -18.33 3.58
CA SER A 95 -2.26 -19.35 4.47
C SER A 95 -3.73 -19.07 4.79
N ASP A 96 -4.35 -20.05 5.43
CA ASP A 96 -5.75 -20.08 5.84
C ASP A 96 -6.23 -18.85 6.65
N VAL A 97 -5.30 -18.01 7.13
CA VAL A 97 -5.57 -16.77 7.88
C VAL A 97 -6.27 -15.71 7.02
N LEU A 98 -6.12 -15.75 5.69
CA LEU A 98 -6.82 -14.82 4.78
C LEU A 98 -8.25 -15.28 4.38
N LYS A 99 -8.74 -16.42 4.91
CA LYS A 99 -10.04 -17.03 4.55
C LYS A 99 -11.30 -16.27 5.03
N ASN A 100 -11.15 -15.25 5.88
CA ASN A 100 -12.30 -14.68 6.61
C ASN A 100 -12.95 -13.41 6.03
N SER A 101 -12.59 -12.94 4.82
CA SER A 101 -13.21 -11.71 4.29
C SER A 101 -13.44 -11.74 2.78
N ASP A 102 -14.53 -12.38 2.38
CA ASP A 102 -15.19 -12.34 1.06
C ASP A 102 -14.99 -13.59 0.20
N SER A 103 -15.97 -14.48 0.33
CA SER A 103 -16.19 -15.74 -0.36
C SER A 103 -16.70 -15.53 -1.79
N ASP A 104 -15.85 -15.08 -2.72
CA ASP A 104 -16.20 -15.08 -4.16
C ASP A 104 -15.11 -15.64 -5.09
N ILE A 105 -13.97 -16.06 -4.53
CA ILE A 105 -12.93 -16.76 -5.29
C ILE A 105 -12.95 -18.23 -4.85
N ASN A 106 -13.44 -19.10 -5.73
CA ASN A 106 -13.40 -20.55 -5.57
C ASN A 106 -11.94 -21.01 -5.66
N TYR A 107 -11.18 -20.77 -4.58
CA TYR A 107 -9.80 -21.19 -4.43
C TYR A 107 -9.81 -22.66 -4.02
N ASP A 108 -9.46 -23.51 -4.99
CA ASP A 108 -9.21 -24.93 -4.76
C ASP A 108 -8.28 -25.09 -3.56
N HIS A 109 -8.61 -26.04 -2.68
CA HIS A 109 -8.02 -26.26 -1.36
C HIS A 109 -6.58 -26.78 -1.48
N ASN A 110 -5.67 -25.92 -1.95
CA ASN A 110 -4.25 -26.21 -2.04
C ASN A 110 -3.52 -25.52 -0.88
N PRO A 111 -2.84 -26.27 0.01
CA PRO A 111 -2.13 -25.69 1.14
C PRO A 111 -1.08 -24.66 0.68
N ALA A 112 -1.19 -23.44 1.22
CA ALA A 112 -0.17 -22.39 1.21
C ALA A 112 0.39 -21.99 -0.17
N ALA A 113 -0.48 -21.63 -1.13
CA ALA A 113 -0.04 -21.05 -2.39
C ALA A 113 0.67 -19.70 -2.15
N ILE A 114 1.93 -19.60 -2.58
CA ILE A 114 2.66 -18.33 -2.65
C ILE A 114 2.09 -17.53 -3.81
N GLN A 115 1.53 -16.34 -3.54
CA GLN A 115 0.97 -15.47 -4.56
C GLN A 115 1.79 -14.18 -4.67
N PRO A 116 2.22 -13.78 -5.87
CA PRO A 116 2.80 -12.46 -6.10
C PRO A 116 1.69 -11.40 -6.05
N LEU A 117 1.85 -10.39 -5.18
CA LEU A 117 0.91 -9.28 -4.98
C LEU A 117 1.61 -7.93 -4.96
N PHE A 118 0.87 -6.88 -5.28
CA PHE A 118 1.21 -5.50 -4.98
C PHE A 118 0.69 -5.12 -3.59
N LEU A 119 1.58 -5.06 -2.61
CA LEU A 119 1.25 -4.67 -1.24
C LEU A 119 1.35 -3.14 -1.10
N LYS A 120 0.35 -2.51 -0.49
CA LYS A 120 0.36 -1.07 -0.23
C LYS A 120 1.44 -0.76 0.80
N VAL A 121 2.27 0.23 0.55
CA VAL A 121 3.34 0.64 1.46
C VAL A 121 2.76 1.63 2.47
N LEU A 122 2.76 1.25 3.75
CA LEU A 122 2.33 2.12 4.85
C LEU A 122 3.51 2.90 5.44
N LEU A 123 4.67 2.25 5.52
CA LEU A 123 5.92 2.84 5.98
C LEU A 123 7.10 2.25 5.19
N ASN A 124 8.00 3.11 4.72
CA ASN A 124 9.18 2.69 3.98
C ASN A 124 10.47 3.02 4.75
N GLY A 125 11.38 2.05 4.88
CA GLY A 125 12.63 2.20 5.62
C GLY A 125 13.51 0.96 5.52
N LYS A 126 14.47 0.78 6.45
CA LYS A 126 15.27 -0.46 6.55
C LYS A 126 14.38 -1.70 6.71
N ILE A 127 13.25 -1.51 7.38
CA ILE A 127 12.13 -2.42 7.49
C ILE A 127 10.92 -1.65 6.99
N SER A 128 10.20 -2.19 6.01
CA SER A 128 8.98 -1.60 5.48
C SER A 128 7.76 -2.28 6.09
N LEU A 129 6.75 -1.48 6.43
CA LEU A 129 5.42 -1.96 6.79
C LEU A 129 4.53 -1.88 5.53
N LEU A 130 3.97 -3.01 5.16
CA LEU A 130 3.13 -3.19 3.98
C LEU A 130 1.74 -3.65 4.42
N SER A 131 0.72 -3.39 3.62
CA SER A 131 -0.64 -3.86 3.87
C SER A 131 -1.29 -4.46 2.64
N TYR A 132 -2.09 -5.49 2.89
CA TYR A 132 -3.00 -6.07 1.92
C TYR A 132 -4.26 -6.53 2.63
N LYS A 133 -5.41 -5.98 2.21
CA LYS A 133 -6.65 -6.01 3.00
C LYS A 133 -6.36 -5.54 4.45
N ASP A 134 -6.86 -6.26 5.44
CA ASP A 134 -6.64 -5.97 6.87
C ASP A 134 -5.35 -6.58 7.44
N ASN A 135 -4.50 -7.15 6.59
CA ASN A 135 -3.28 -7.83 7.00
C ASN A 135 -2.07 -6.93 6.80
N LEU A 136 -1.19 -6.97 7.80
CA LEU A 136 0.05 -6.21 7.81
C LEU A 136 1.23 -7.15 7.56
N PHE A 137 2.16 -6.69 6.76
CA PHE A 137 3.37 -7.44 6.43
C PHE A 137 4.59 -6.59 6.74
N VAL A 138 5.66 -7.25 7.16
CA VAL A 138 6.96 -6.64 7.37
C VAL A 138 7.93 -7.16 6.31
N HIS A 139 8.57 -6.25 5.61
CA HIS A 139 9.57 -6.57 4.61
C HIS A 139 10.91 -5.94 4.98
N LYS A 140 11.94 -6.78 5.13
CA LYS A 140 13.33 -6.35 5.29
C LYS A 140 14.04 -6.48 3.94
N SER A 141 14.84 -5.49 3.58
CA SER A 141 15.60 -5.51 2.31
C SER A 141 16.38 -6.81 2.14
N GLY A 142 16.19 -7.50 1.01
CA GLY A 142 16.82 -8.78 0.70
C GLY A 142 16.11 -10.03 1.21
N HIS A 143 14.93 -9.89 1.82
CA HIS A 143 14.13 -11.01 2.36
C HIS A 143 12.68 -10.93 1.87
N GLU A 144 11.94 -12.02 2.03
CA GLU A 144 10.50 -12.08 1.73
C GLU A 144 9.69 -11.23 2.74
N ALA A 145 8.41 -10.96 2.41
CA ALA A 145 7.52 -10.25 3.30
C ALA A 145 6.89 -11.22 4.31
N TYR A 146 7.02 -10.93 5.59
CA TYR A 146 6.49 -11.75 6.69
C TYR A 146 5.18 -11.18 7.20
N LEU A 147 4.17 -12.03 7.42
CA LEU A 147 2.90 -11.63 8.00
C LEU A 147 3.10 -11.21 9.47
N LEU A 148 2.55 -10.05 9.84
CA LEU A 148 2.43 -9.66 11.24
C LEU A 148 1.16 -10.26 11.82
N LEU A 149 1.33 -11.28 12.65
CA LEU A 149 0.22 -11.87 13.40
C LEU A 149 -0.11 -10.98 14.61
N ARG A 150 -1.37 -10.54 14.68
CA ARG A 150 -1.91 -9.88 15.86
C ARG A 150 -2.37 -10.96 16.83
N ASN A 151 -1.58 -11.23 17.86
CA ASN A 151 -2.02 -11.99 19.02
C ASN A 151 -2.18 -11.03 20.22
N ASP A 152 -3.20 -11.22 21.04
CA ASP A 152 -3.73 -10.28 22.05
C ASP A 152 -2.65 -9.74 23.00
N ASN A 153 -1.92 -8.70 22.55
CA ASN A 153 -0.84 -7.94 23.20
C ASN A 153 0.63 -8.27 22.80
N LYS A 154 0.88 -9.06 21.74
CA LYS A 154 2.25 -9.26 21.20
C LYS A 154 2.26 -9.28 19.68
N ILE A 155 3.20 -8.51 19.10
CA ILE A 155 3.57 -8.64 17.69
C ILE A 155 4.59 -9.76 17.61
N VAL A 156 4.29 -10.81 16.86
CA VAL A 156 5.25 -11.90 16.59
C VAL A 156 5.46 -12.02 15.09
N LEU A 157 6.72 -12.16 14.69
CA LEU A 157 7.07 -12.64 13.36
C LEU A 157 6.85 -14.16 13.39
N GLY A 158 5.86 -14.63 12.64
CA GLY A 158 5.56 -16.05 12.52
C GLY A 158 5.88 -16.54 11.11
N ASP A 159 6.30 -17.79 11.00
CA ASP A 159 5.94 -18.60 9.84
C ASP A 159 4.52 -19.17 10.05
N ASP A 160 3.89 -19.63 8.97
CA ASP A 160 2.52 -20.17 9.02
C ASP A 160 2.41 -21.52 9.76
N SER A 161 3.50 -22.08 10.29
CA SER A 161 3.48 -23.31 11.10
C SER A 161 3.16 -23.07 12.58
N GLY A 162 3.00 -21.81 12.99
CA GLY A 162 2.81 -21.43 14.39
C GLY A 162 4.09 -21.58 15.22
N ASN A 163 5.23 -21.88 14.58
CA ASN A 163 6.52 -21.84 15.23
C ASN A 163 6.97 -20.40 15.39
N LEU A 164 6.92 -19.92 16.63
CA LEU A 164 7.44 -18.62 17.02
C LEU A 164 8.97 -18.69 16.91
N GLU A 165 9.55 -18.13 15.86
CA GLU A 165 10.98 -17.90 15.84
C GLU A 165 11.28 -16.82 16.89
N LYS A 166 11.77 -17.24 18.06
CA LYS A 166 12.22 -16.30 19.09
C LYS A 166 13.30 -15.43 18.45
N ALA A 167 13.00 -14.14 18.25
CA ALA A 167 13.99 -13.15 17.90
C ALA A 167 15.15 -13.25 18.92
N LYS A 168 16.31 -13.74 18.47
CA LYS A 168 17.53 -13.71 19.26
C LYS A 168 17.92 -12.24 19.43
N THR A 169 17.63 -11.68 20.60
CA THR A 169 18.27 -10.47 21.08
C THR A 169 19.72 -10.80 21.40
N ASN A 170 20.64 -10.23 20.61
CA ASN A 170 22.05 -10.07 21.00
C ASN A 170 22.20 -8.95 22.02
#